data_AF-A0A375DQ25-F1
#
_entry.id   AF-A0A375DQ25-F1
#
_cell.length_a   1.000
_cell.length_b   1.000
_cell.length_c   1.000
_cell.angle_alpha   90.00
_cell.angle_beta   90.00
_cell.angle_gamma   90.00
#
_symmetry.space_group_name_H-M   'P 1'
#
loop_
_entity.id
_entity.type
_entity.pdbx_description
1 polymer ?
#
loop_
_entity_poly.entity_id
_entity_poly.type
_entity_poly.pdbx_seq_one_letter_code
_entity_poly.pdbx_strand_id
1 'polypeptide(L)'
;MLKRLGVEPADLEIADAIGRFAQSELAPKAAEVDRAELSTTRYVPQLAELGLMGMNLPERWGGTETSPVALILSLAEVARACASTSSMLGAHYLATDSILIGGDDSQRARYLPDAAAGTRLGAFALTEPRAGSNPADMATRATPEGDGYRLRGVKHFISNAEAADFIVVYAKTDPAAGTRGISAFVVDRHSDGVQVAPAEKLMGIHGAPAHEVALDCFVPAANRLGPEGTGFRTAMKVLDNSRLDVAATSLGIAEAALACAVDWARQRQVGGEPLARKQGLQWMFADMRTRLEAAWLLTLQAAARRRDGEPFTEQASMAKLYASEMVGFVTDAALQIHGGYGFTREMPLERLVRDARILRIYEGSSEIQRTVIARAVLG
;
A
#
# COMPACT_ATOMS: atom_id res chain seq x y z
N MET A 1 -14.31 15.82 1.52
CA MET A 1 -14.71 14.66 2.36
C MET A 1 -15.70 15.07 3.47
N LEU A 2 -16.38 14.10 4.13
CA LEU A 2 -17.15 14.39 5.36
C LEU A 2 -16.18 14.75 6.51
N LYS A 3 -16.55 15.73 7.35
CA LYS A 3 -15.79 16.03 8.57
C LYS A 3 -15.88 14.84 9.53
N ARG A 4 -14.76 14.12 9.68
CA ARG A 4 -14.61 12.94 10.54
C ARG A 4 -14.00 13.32 11.87
N LEU A 5 -14.24 12.50 12.90
CA LEU A 5 -13.63 12.69 14.21
C LEU A 5 -12.10 12.65 14.10
N GLY A 6 -11.42 13.64 14.68
CA GLY A 6 -9.96 13.73 14.69
C GLY A 6 -9.32 14.21 13.38
N VAL A 7 -10.12 14.64 12.40
CA VAL A 7 -9.64 15.26 11.16
C VAL A 7 -9.66 16.78 11.30
N GLU A 8 -8.50 17.40 11.11
CA GLU A 8 -8.35 18.86 11.15
C GLU A 8 -8.60 19.50 9.77
N PRO A 9 -8.96 20.79 9.72
CA PRO A 9 -9.19 21.49 8.44
C PRO A 9 -7.98 21.41 7.49
N ALA A 10 -6.75 21.55 8.01
CA ALA A 10 -5.53 21.45 7.22
C ALA A 10 -5.36 20.06 6.57
N ASP A 11 -5.78 18.99 7.27
CA ASP A 11 -5.72 17.63 6.70
C ASP A 11 -6.67 17.50 5.49
N LEU A 12 -7.86 18.10 5.59
CA LEU A 12 -8.85 18.12 4.50
C LEU A 12 -8.39 18.97 3.33
N GLU A 13 -7.76 20.11 3.56
CA GLU A 13 -7.26 20.99 2.50
C GLU A 13 -6.23 20.28 1.61
N ILE A 14 -5.29 19.55 2.25
CA ILE A 14 -4.30 18.73 1.55
C ILE A 14 -4.99 17.62 0.76
N ALA A 15 -5.86 16.84 1.42
CA ALA A 15 -6.55 15.73 0.78
C ALA A 15 -7.46 16.18 -0.38
N ASP A 16 -8.17 17.29 -0.24
CA ASP A 16 -9.05 17.82 -1.28
C ASP A 16 -8.23 18.32 -2.49
N ALA A 17 -7.04 18.88 -2.29
CA ALA A 17 -6.13 19.24 -3.39
C ALA A 17 -5.68 18.00 -4.18
N ILE A 18 -5.28 16.95 -3.48
CA ILE A 18 -4.88 15.68 -4.07
C ILE A 18 -6.07 14.98 -4.74
N GLY A 19 -7.26 15.05 -4.14
CA GLY A 19 -8.50 14.53 -4.71
C GLY A 19 -8.89 15.21 -6.02
N ARG A 20 -8.70 16.54 -6.14
CA ARG A 20 -8.93 17.25 -7.41
C ARG A 20 -8.01 16.71 -8.50
N PHE A 21 -6.71 16.57 -8.22
CA PHE A 21 -5.76 15.97 -9.16
C PHE A 21 -6.13 14.53 -9.51
N ALA A 22 -6.43 13.70 -8.51
CA ALA A 22 -6.77 12.30 -8.73
C ALA A 22 -7.99 12.14 -9.65
N GLN A 23 -9.01 12.99 -9.49
CA GLN A 23 -10.20 12.97 -10.33
C GLN A 23 -9.97 13.54 -11.74
N SER A 24 -9.09 14.52 -11.92
CA SER A 24 -8.81 15.08 -13.25
C SER A 24 -7.82 14.23 -14.04
N GLU A 25 -6.80 13.67 -13.39
CA GLU A 25 -5.66 13.05 -14.06
C GLU A 25 -5.65 11.53 -14.02
N LEU A 26 -6.09 10.92 -12.91
CA LEU A 26 -5.98 9.47 -12.69
C LEU A 26 -7.30 8.76 -13.07
N ALA A 27 -8.43 9.24 -12.55
CA ALA A 27 -9.73 8.57 -12.72
C ALA A 27 -10.12 8.36 -14.20
N PRO A 28 -9.95 9.35 -15.12
CA PRO A 28 -10.32 9.16 -16.53
C PRO A 28 -9.47 8.12 -17.26
N LYS A 29 -8.25 7.86 -16.78
CA LYS A 29 -7.27 6.95 -17.40
C LYS A 29 -7.25 5.57 -16.75
N ALA A 30 -7.90 5.39 -15.59
CA ALA A 30 -7.81 4.18 -14.78
C ALA A 30 -8.30 2.91 -15.51
N ALA A 31 -9.33 3.01 -16.36
CA ALA A 31 -9.80 1.88 -17.17
C ALA A 31 -8.82 1.49 -18.27
N GLU A 32 -8.15 2.46 -18.90
CA GLU A 32 -7.11 2.18 -19.90
C GLU A 32 -5.88 1.56 -19.24
N VAL A 33 -5.45 2.10 -18.10
CA VAL A 33 -4.37 1.57 -17.27
C VAL A 33 -4.59 0.10 -16.93
N ASP A 34 -5.79 -0.26 -16.49
CA ASP A 34 -6.12 -1.65 -16.14
C ASP A 34 -6.17 -2.56 -17.37
N ARG A 35 -6.79 -2.12 -18.46
CA ARG A 35 -6.98 -2.94 -19.68
C ARG A 35 -5.67 -3.19 -20.43
N ALA A 36 -4.80 -2.19 -20.48
CA ALA A 36 -3.54 -2.25 -21.20
C ALA A 36 -2.34 -2.53 -20.28
N GLU A 37 -2.59 -2.82 -18.99
CA GLU A 37 -1.58 -3.12 -17.98
C GLU A 37 -0.45 -2.06 -17.93
N LEU A 38 -0.84 -0.78 -18.06
CA LEU A 38 0.11 0.33 -18.11
C LEU A 38 0.60 0.67 -16.71
N SER A 39 1.92 0.60 -16.49
CA SER A 39 2.50 0.95 -15.20
C SER A 39 2.12 2.38 -14.76
N THR A 40 1.66 2.51 -13.52
CA THR A 40 1.31 3.80 -12.88
C THR A 40 2.52 4.58 -12.41
N THR A 41 3.73 4.00 -12.50
CA THR A 41 4.98 4.76 -12.26
C THR A 41 5.14 5.93 -13.24
N ARG A 42 4.43 5.89 -14.37
CA ARG A 42 4.30 7.02 -15.31
C ARG A 42 3.75 8.31 -14.69
N TYR A 43 3.07 8.22 -13.54
CA TYR A 43 2.52 9.37 -12.82
C TYR A 43 3.48 9.94 -11.77
N VAL A 44 4.63 9.30 -11.53
CA VAL A 44 5.61 9.73 -10.52
C VAL A 44 5.98 11.21 -10.63
N PRO A 45 6.25 11.78 -11.83
CA PRO A 45 6.57 13.20 -11.93
C PRO A 45 5.46 14.11 -11.39
N GLN A 46 4.20 13.87 -11.76
CA GLN A 46 3.08 14.68 -11.26
C GLN A 46 2.78 14.43 -9.77
N LEU A 47 2.96 13.20 -9.30
CA LEU A 47 2.80 12.87 -7.88
C LEU A 47 3.89 13.55 -7.04
N ALA A 48 5.11 13.66 -7.57
CA ALA A 48 6.23 14.37 -6.93
C ALA A 48 5.98 15.88 -6.84
N GLU A 49 5.43 16.51 -7.88
CA GLU A 49 5.03 17.93 -7.85
C GLU A 49 4.00 18.23 -6.74
N LEU A 50 3.16 17.25 -6.39
CA LEU A 50 2.19 17.34 -5.30
C LEU A 50 2.77 16.96 -3.92
N GLY A 51 4.05 16.57 -3.86
CA GLY A 51 4.70 16.11 -2.63
C GLY A 51 4.29 14.71 -2.18
N LEU A 52 3.54 13.96 -2.99
CA LEU A 52 3.07 12.61 -2.62
C LEU A 52 4.22 11.63 -2.47
N MET A 53 5.26 11.70 -3.31
CA MET A 53 6.38 10.75 -3.23
C MET A 53 7.14 10.84 -1.88
N GLY A 54 7.14 11.99 -1.21
CA GLY A 54 7.78 12.21 0.09
C GLY A 54 6.83 12.30 1.29
N MET A 55 5.54 11.99 1.11
CA MET A 55 4.52 12.32 2.11
C MET A 55 4.67 11.58 3.44
N ASN A 56 5.26 10.39 3.43
CA ASN A 56 5.57 9.60 4.63
C ASN A 56 6.84 10.06 5.35
N LEU A 57 7.58 11.01 4.80
CA LEU A 57 8.90 11.41 5.28
C LEU A 57 8.87 12.76 6.02
N PRO A 58 9.79 12.97 6.99
CA PRO A 58 10.02 14.29 7.58
C PRO A 58 10.61 15.29 6.59
N GLU A 59 10.39 16.60 6.81
CA GLU A 59 10.91 17.68 5.97
C GLU A 59 12.44 17.68 5.86
N ARG A 60 13.15 17.36 6.96
CA ARG A 60 14.61 17.24 6.96
C ARG A 60 15.17 16.24 5.92
N TRP A 61 14.32 15.35 5.41
CA TRP A 61 14.67 14.36 4.38
C TRP A 61 13.91 14.56 3.07
N GLY A 62 13.39 15.77 2.83
CA GLY A 62 12.68 16.14 1.61
C GLY A 62 11.17 15.84 1.63
N GLY A 63 10.64 15.35 2.74
CA GLY A 63 9.20 15.12 2.89
C GLY A 63 8.40 16.39 3.15
N THR A 64 7.09 16.22 3.36
CA THR A 64 6.14 17.34 3.44
C THR A 64 5.65 17.65 4.86
N GLU A 65 6.24 17.02 5.88
CA GLU A 65 5.80 17.10 7.29
C GLU A 65 4.29 16.85 7.48
N THR A 66 3.71 16.05 6.60
CA THR A 66 2.27 15.85 6.58
C THR A 66 1.84 14.96 7.74
N SER A 67 0.72 15.33 8.37
CA SER A 67 0.15 14.54 9.45
C SER A 67 -0.20 13.12 8.96
N PRO A 68 -0.12 12.09 9.82
CA PRO A 68 -0.58 10.75 9.45
C PRO A 68 -2.05 10.72 9.00
N VAL A 69 -2.90 11.62 9.52
CA VAL A 69 -4.31 11.71 9.11
C VAL A 69 -4.42 12.23 7.67
N ALA A 70 -3.72 13.32 7.34
CA ALA A 70 -3.70 13.89 6.00
C ALA A 70 -3.12 12.90 4.97
N LEU A 71 -2.11 12.12 5.33
CA LEU A 71 -1.56 11.04 4.49
C LEU A 71 -2.64 10.01 4.16
N ILE A 72 -3.38 9.52 5.17
CA ILE A 72 -4.45 8.53 4.98
C ILE A 72 -5.58 9.07 4.11
N LEU A 73 -6.01 10.31 4.34
CA LEU A 73 -7.06 10.93 3.52
C LEU A 73 -6.61 11.08 2.06
N SER A 74 -5.37 11.51 1.86
CA SER A 74 -4.80 11.73 0.53
C SER A 74 -4.62 10.43 -0.25
N LEU A 75 -4.15 9.37 0.41
CA LEU A 75 -4.03 8.06 -0.22
C LEU A 75 -5.40 7.45 -0.54
N ALA A 76 -6.41 7.69 0.30
CA ALA A 76 -7.79 7.31 0.00
C ALA A 76 -8.34 8.05 -1.23
N GLU A 77 -8.04 9.34 -1.40
CA GLU A 77 -8.42 10.10 -2.61
C GLU A 77 -7.74 9.57 -3.88
N VAL A 78 -6.45 9.20 -3.80
CA VAL A 78 -5.74 8.53 -4.91
C VAL A 78 -6.37 7.18 -5.23
N ALA A 79 -6.64 6.34 -4.22
CA ALA A 79 -7.24 5.02 -4.40
C ALA A 79 -8.66 5.08 -4.95
N ARG A 80 -9.44 6.11 -4.58
CA ARG A 80 -10.78 6.38 -5.11
C ARG A 80 -10.75 6.59 -6.64
N ALA A 81 -9.67 7.12 -7.18
CA ALA A 81 -9.46 7.27 -8.62
C ALA A 81 -8.80 6.02 -9.25
N CYS A 82 -7.69 5.54 -8.68
CA CYS A 82 -6.89 4.45 -9.23
C CYS A 82 -6.14 3.67 -8.13
N ALA A 83 -6.65 2.48 -7.79
CA ALA A 83 -6.04 1.60 -6.80
C ALA A 83 -4.58 1.22 -7.14
N SER A 84 -4.24 1.00 -8.41
CA SER A 84 -2.86 0.76 -8.85
C SER A 84 -1.93 1.93 -8.53
N THR A 85 -2.39 3.18 -8.62
CA THR A 85 -1.54 4.34 -8.29
C THR A 85 -1.29 4.40 -6.79
N SER A 86 -2.33 4.12 -5.98
CA SER A 86 -2.22 3.99 -4.52
C SER A 86 -1.23 2.88 -4.13
N SER A 87 -1.32 1.71 -4.78
CA SER A 87 -0.41 0.59 -4.53
C SER A 87 1.05 0.90 -4.91
N MET A 88 1.28 1.66 -5.98
CA MET A 88 2.62 2.10 -6.40
C MET A 88 3.24 3.03 -5.34
N LEU A 89 2.47 3.99 -4.81
CA LEU A 89 2.89 4.86 -3.72
C LEU A 89 3.18 4.06 -2.43
N GLY A 90 2.30 3.15 -2.04
CA GLY A 90 2.52 2.30 -0.85
C GLY A 90 3.80 1.46 -0.95
N ALA A 91 4.11 0.91 -2.12
CA ALA A 91 5.36 0.18 -2.35
C ALA A 91 6.60 1.09 -2.25
N HIS A 92 6.50 2.34 -2.71
CA HIS A 92 7.54 3.34 -2.52
C HIS A 92 7.71 3.70 -1.04
N TYR A 93 6.62 3.91 -0.30
CA TYR A 93 6.65 4.23 1.13
C TYR A 93 7.25 3.10 1.96
N LEU A 94 6.93 1.83 1.65
CA LEU A 94 7.57 0.67 2.28
C LEU A 94 9.11 0.73 2.17
N ALA A 95 9.63 1.12 1.01
CA ALA A 95 11.07 1.24 0.77
C ALA A 95 11.67 2.43 1.54
N THR A 96 11.04 3.60 1.47
CA THR A 96 11.55 4.82 2.13
C THR A 96 11.42 4.75 3.65
N ASP A 97 10.35 4.17 4.19
CA ASP A 97 10.20 3.89 5.63
C ASP A 97 11.27 2.91 6.13
N SER A 98 11.67 1.94 5.31
CA SER A 98 12.74 1.01 5.70
C SER A 98 14.06 1.74 5.92
N ILE A 99 14.40 2.70 5.05
CA ILE A 99 15.60 3.54 5.19
C ILE A 99 15.43 4.53 6.34
N LEU A 100 14.27 5.15 6.48
CA LEU A 100 13.97 6.09 7.56
C LEU A 100 14.15 5.43 8.93
N ILE A 101 13.59 4.24 9.12
CA ILE A 101 13.56 3.52 10.40
C ILE A 101 14.89 2.80 10.66
N GLY A 102 15.43 2.11 9.64
CA GLY A 102 16.58 1.23 9.80
C GLY A 102 17.94 1.88 9.51
N GLY A 103 17.96 2.96 8.73
CA GLY A 103 19.20 3.61 8.30
C GLY A 103 19.76 4.62 9.31
N ASP A 104 21.04 4.93 9.16
CA ASP A 104 21.66 6.09 9.83
C ASP A 104 21.43 7.39 9.04
N ASP A 105 21.87 8.53 9.60
CA ASP A 105 21.67 9.83 8.97
C ASP A 105 22.40 9.98 7.62
N SER A 106 23.53 9.28 7.43
CA SER A 106 24.25 9.29 6.15
C SER A 106 23.46 8.57 5.06
N GLN A 107 22.84 7.43 5.41
CA GLN A 107 21.98 6.68 4.51
C GLN A 107 20.70 7.44 4.20
N ARG A 108 20.06 8.03 5.22
CA ARG A 108 18.86 8.87 5.02
C ARG A 108 19.15 10.05 4.10
N ALA A 109 20.24 10.78 4.34
CA ALA A 109 20.66 11.90 3.50
C ALA A 109 20.96 11.49 2.06
N ARG A 110 21.49 10.27 1.86
CA ARG A 110 21.85 9.74 0.54
C ARG A 110 20.65 9.33 -0.31
N TYR A 111 19.59 8.79 0.29
CA TYR A 111 18.49 8.17 -0.46
C TYR A 111 17.15 8.91 -0.38
N LEU A 112 16.81 9.45 0.79
CA LEU A 112 15.45 9.95 1.03
C LEU A 112 15.11 11.24 0.27
N PRO A 113 16.01 12.25 0.12
CA PRO A 113 15.68 13.45 -0.63
C PRO A 113 15.31 13.19 -2.10
N ASP A 114 16.12 12.37 -2.80
CA ASP A 114 15.87 12.01 -4.19
C ASP A 114 14.57 11.19 -4.34
N ALA A 115 14.29 10.32 -3.36
CA ALA A 115 13.08 9.53 -3.30
C ALA A 115 11.83 10.41 -3.08
N ALA A 116 11.90 11.34 -2.13
CA ALA A 116 10.84 12.29 -1.84
C ALA A 116 10.54 13.22 -3.03
N ALA A 117 11.57 13.60 -3.78
CA ALA A 117 11.45 14.38 -5.01
C ALA A 117 10.95 13.56 -6.22
N GLY A 118 10.72 12.25 -6.07
CA GLY A 118 10.29 11.35 -7.14
C GLY A 118 11.35 11.12 -8.23
N THR A 119 12.60 11.52 -7.99
CA THR A 119 13.73 11.27 -8.91
C THR A 119 14.33 9.88 -8.75
N ARG A 120 14.05 9.21 -7.63
CA ARG A 120 14.35 7.79 -7.40
C ARG A 120 13.14 7.05 -6.85
N LEU A 121 12.69 6.02 -7.55
CA LEU A 121 11.63 5.13 -7.09
C LEU A 121 12.20 3.97 -6.26
N GLY A 122 11.43 3.52 -5.27
CA GLY A 122 11.83 2.49 -4.33
C GLY A 122 10.92 1.27 -4.42
N ALA A 123 11.48 0.10 -4.17
CA ALA A 123 10.76 -1.16 -3.97
C ALA A 123 11.17 -1.85 -2.66
N PHE A 124 10.27 -2.67 -2.12
CA PHE A 124 10.44 -3.37 -0.85
C PHE A 124 10.40 -4.88 -1.06
N ALA A 125 11.47 -5.59 -0.69
CA ALA A 125 11.64 -7.00 -0.98
C ALA A 125 11.86 -7.85 0.27
N LEU A 126 10.73 -8.30 0.83
CA LEU A 126 10.67 -9.20 1.98
C LEU A 126 10.27 -10.63 1.59
N THR A 127 9.13 -10.75 0.91
CA THR A 127 8.46 -12.00 0.54
C THR A 127 9.30 -12.88 -0.38
N GLU A 128 9.21 -14.19 -0.17
CA GLU A 128 9.81 -15.22 -1.00
C GLU A 128 8.81 -16.33 -1.32
N PRO A 129 9.05 -17.18 -2.33
CA PRO A 129 8.12 -18.24 -2.71
C PRO A 129 7.75 -19.19 -1.56
N ARG A 130 8.66 -19.38 -0.58
CA ARG A 130 8.45 -20.22 0.61
C ARG A 130 8.28 -19.43 1.92
N ALA A 131 8.32 -18.10 1.87
CA ALA A 131 8.29 -17.23 3.04
C ALA A 131 7.49 -15.95 2.75
N GLY A 132 6.16 -16.04 2.83
CA GLY A 132 5.25 -14.90 2.78
C GLY A 132 4.75 -14.52 4.17
N SER A 133 3.74 -15.23 4.66
CA SER A 133 3.13 -14.99 5.98
C SER A 133 4.08 -15.20 7.17
N ASN A 134 5.16 -15.98 6.99
CA ASN A 134 6.25 -16.10 7.95
C ASN A 134 7.59 -15.69 7.31
N PRO A 135 7.95 -14.39 7.32
CA PRO A 135 9.20 -13.93 6.75
C PRO A 135 10.45 -14.51 7.44
N ALA A 136 10.32 -15.05 8.66
CA ALA A 136 11.42 -15.68 9.37
C ALA A 136 12.00 -16.91 8.62
N ASP A 137 11.19 -17.54 7.77
CA ASP A 137 11.56 -18.73 7.00
C ASP A 137 12.30 -18.40 5.70
N MET A 138 12.58 -17.12 5.44
CA MET A 138 13.30 -16.68 4.24
C MET A 138 14.62 -17.44 4.04
N ALA A 139 14.92 -17.72 2.78
CA ALA A 139 16.10 -18.43 2.31
C ALA A 139 17.15 -17.50 1.68
N THR A 140 16.78 -16.28 1.24
CA THR A 140 17.76 -15.31 0.73
C THR A 140 18.82 -15.03 1.78
N ARG A 141 20.09 -15.12 1.37
CA ARG A 141 21.26 -14.96 2.25
C ARG A 141 22.05 -13.72 1.88
N ALA A 142 22.64 -13.08 2.87
CA ALA A 142 23.67 -12.07 2.72
C ALA A 142 24.93 -12.59 3.42
N THR A 143 25.90 -13.10 2.66
CA THR A 143 27.14 -13.66 3.19
C THR A 143 28.28 -12.63 3.10
N PRO A 144 29.11 -12.45 4.14
CA PRO A 144 30.24 -11.53 4.06
C PRO A 144 31.15 -11.84 2.86
N GLU A 145 31.50 -10.81 2.09
CA GLU A 145 32.41 -10.88 0.95
C GLU A 145 33.17 -9.55 0.88
N GLY A 146 34.49 -9.55 1.01
CA GLY A 146 35.28 -8.31 0.98
C GLY A 146 34.85 -7.28 2.02
N ASP A 147 34.54 -6.05 1.57
CA ASP A 147 34.06 -4.92 2.38
C ASP A 147 32.52 -4.83 2.44
N GLY A 148 31.82 -5.91 2.08
CA GLY A 148 30.37 -5.96 2.06
C GLY A 148 29.82 -7.38 2.12
N TYR A 149 28.77 -7.62 1.35
CA TYR A 149 28.01 -8.86 1.35
C TYR A 149 27.69 -9.31 -0.07
N ARG A 150 27.79 -10.62 -0.31
CA ARG A 150 27.12 -11.27 -1.44
C ARG A 150 25.67 -11.58 -1.04
N LEU A 151 24.71 -10.98 -1.74
CA LEU A 151 23.30 -11.32 -1.59
C LEU A 151 22.92 -12.37 -2.63
N ARG A 152 22.39 -13.51 -2.18
CA ARG A 152 21.91 -14.58 -3.06
C ARG A 152 20.54 -15.09 -2.64
N GLY A 153 19.59 -15.08 -3.58
CA GLY A 153 18.25 -15.59 -3.35
C GLY A 153 17.23 -15.09 -4.37
N VAL A 154 15.95 -15.34 -4.07
CA VAL A 154 14.84 -14.95 -4.93
C VAL A 154 13.74 -14.33 -4.06
N LYS A 155 13.35 -13.12 -4.42
CA LYS A 155 12.25 -12.37 -3.82
C LYS A 155 11.05 -12.42 -4.77
N HIS A 156 9.84 -12.44 -4.22
CA HIS A 156 8.65 -12.72 -5.02
C HIS A 156 7.51 -11.77 -4.65
N PHE A 157 6.69 -11.40 -5.63
CA PHE A 157 5.66 -10.36 -5.54
C PHE A 157 6.20 -8.98 -5.14
N ILE A 158 7.30 -8.55 -5.76
CA ILE A 158 7.92 -7.25 -5.47
C ILE A 158 7.32 -6.19 -6.38
N SER A 159 6.41 -5.39 -5.82
CA SER A 159 5.83 -4.22 -6.48
C SER A 159 6.92 -3.18 -6.81
N ASN A 160 6.73 -2.44 -7.90
CA ASN A 160 7.65 -1.44 -8.44
C ASN A 160 9.01 -1.98 -8.93
N ALA A 161 9.33 -3.27 -8.78
CA ALA A 161 10.69 -3.78 -8.97
C ALA A 161 11.30 -3.47 -10.35
N GLU A 162 10.51 -3.49 -11.42
CA GLU A 162 11.01 -3.17 -12.76
C GLU A 162 11.41 -1.70 -12.91
N ALA A 163 10.63 -0.78 -12.31
CA ALA A 163 10.79 0.66 -12.45
C ALA A 163 11.54 1.32 -11.28
N ALA A 164 11.90 0.57 -10.25
CA ALA A 164 12.59 1.09 -9.07
C ALA A 164 14.06 1.40 -9.39
N ASP A 165 14.62 2.42 -8.76
CA ASP A 165 16.06 2.72 -8.79
C ASP A 165 16.81 1.97 -7.67
N PHE A 166 16.11 1.68 -6.57
CA PHE A 166 16.64 0.88 -5.47
C PHE A 166 15.59 -0.07 -4.89
N ILE A 167 16.07 -1.21 -4.38
CA ILE A 167 15.27 -2.21 -3.71
C ILE A 167 15.79 -2.37 -2.28
N VAL A 168 14.92 -2.23 -1.29
CA VAL A 168 15.26 -2.61 0.08
C VAL A 168 15.02 -4.10 0.26
N VAL A 169 16.10 -4.88 0.34
CA VAL A 169 16.09 -6.34 0.44
C VAL A 169 16.32 -6.78 1.88
N TYR A 170 15.47 -7.67 2.38
CA TYR A 170 15.68 -8.36 3.65
C TYR A 170 16.28 -9.74 3.42
N ALA A 171 17.40 -10.05 4.07
CA ALA A 171 18.12 -11.31 3.87
C ALA A 171 18.74 -11.83 5.18
N LYS A 172 18.95 -13.13 5.28
CA LYS A 172 19.62 -13.74 6.44
C LYS A 172 21.12 -13.53 6.38
N THR A 173 21.66 -12.83 7.37
CA THR A 173 23.11 -12.80 7.67
C THR A 173 23.50 -13.93 8.62
N ASP A 174 22.60 -14.33 9.53
CA ASP A 174 22.77 -15.52 10.38
C ASP A 174 21.58 -16.48 10.23
N PRO A 175 21.75 -17.62 9.53
CA PRO A 175 20.67 -18.57 9.31
C PRO A 175 20.15 -19.26 10.58
N ALA A 176 20.99 -19.39 11.61
CA ALA A 176 20.67 -20.11 12.84
C ALA A 176 19.94 -19.22 13.87
N ALA A 177 20.04 -17.89 13.75
CA ALA A 177 19.45 -16.94 14.68
C ALA A 177 17.95 -16.63 14.46
N GLY A 178 17.28 -17.32 13.54
CA GLY A 178 15.86 -17.11 13.24
C GLY A 178 15.57 -15.66 12.82
N THR A 179 14.60 -15.01 13.44
CA THR A 179 14.26 -13.60 13.14
C THR A 179 15.39 -12.62 13.46
N ARG A 180 16.23 -12.93 14.46
CA ARG A 180 17.43 -12.13 14.82
C ARG A 180 18.59 -12.34 13.85
N GLY A 181 18.43 -13.21 12.86
CA GLY A 181 19.40 -13.43 11.81
C GLY A 181 19.15 -12.63 10.53
N ILE A 182 18.07 -11.84 10.49
CA ILE A 182 17.65 -11.09 9.30
C ILE A 182 18.18 -9.67 9.36
N SER A 183 18.82 -9.23 8.27
CA SER A 183 19.32 -7.87 8.06
C SER A 183 18.63 -7.24 6.85
N ALA A 184 18.70 -5.92 6.73
CA ALA A 184 18.11 -5.15 5.63
C ALA A 184 19.20 -4.42 4.85
N PHE A 185 19.04 -4.34 3.53
CA PHE A 185 20.05 -3.81 2.61
C PHE A 185 19.39 -2.94 1.54
N VAL A 186 19.99 -1.79 1.23
CA VAL A 186 19.63 -1.02 0.03
C VAL A 186 20.44 -1.54 -1.15
N VAL A 187 19.75 -2.16 -2.10
CA VAL A 187 20.35 -2.72 -3.32
C VAL A 187 20.03 -1.80 -4.48
N ASP A 188 21.05 -1.38 -5.23
CA ASP A 188 20.84 -0.67 -6.49
C ASP A 188 20.24 -1.64 -7.52
N ARG A 189 19.08 -1.27 -8.07
CA ARG A 189 18.32 -2.13 -8.99
C ARG A 189 19.12 -2.53 -10.23
N HIS A 190 20.06 -1.69 -10.66
CA HIS A 190 20.84 -1.86 -11.88
C HIS A 190 22.19 -2.54 -11.65
N SER A 191 22.49 -2.98 -10.42
CA SER A 191 23.70 -3.73 -10.12
C SER A 191 23.73 -5.09 -10.84
N ASP A 192 24.93 -5.50 -11.25
CA ASP A 192 25.17 -6.84 -11.80
C ASP A 192 24.68 -7.92 -10.82
N GLY A 193 23.93 -8.88 -11.36
CA GLY A 193 23.32 -9.96 -10.57
C GLY A 193 21.95 -9.64 -9.96
N VAL A 194 21.37 -8.46 -10.23
CA VAL A 194 19.96 -8.16 -9.93
C VAL A 194 19.11 -8.37 -11.19
N GLN A 195 18.26 -9.38 -11.19
CA GLN A 195 17.41 -9.73 -12.32
C GLN A 195 15.94 -9.65 -11.93
N VAL A 196 15.14 -8.92 -12.71
CA VAL A 196 13.69 -8.83 -12.50
C VAL A 196 12.99 -9.60 -13.61
N ALA A 197 12.12 -10.52 -13.22
CA ALA A 197 11.33 -11.32 -14.14
C ALA A 197 10.21 -10.47 -14.78
N PRO A 198 9.61 -10.95 -15.88
CA PRO A 198 8.37 -10.37 -16.40
C PRO A 198 7.30 -10.24 -15.31
N ALA A 199 6.42 -9.25 -15.45
CA ALA A 199 5.36 -8.99 -14.48
C ALA A 199 4.45 -10.20 -14.26
N GLU A 200 4.03 -10.38 -13.01
CA GLU A 200 3.06 -11.38 -12.61
C GLU A 200 1.69 -11.11 -13.25
N LYS A 201 0.97 -12.19 -13.60
CA LYS A 201 -0.40 -12.09 -14.13
C LYS A 201 -1.39 -11.96 -12.99
N LEU A 202 -1.60 -10.73 -12.54
CA LEU A 202 -2.45 -10.41 -11.39
C LEU A 202 -3.95 -10.45 -11.74
N MET A 203 -4.80 -10.60 -10.72
CA MET A 203 -6.27 -10.53 -10.88
C MET A 203 -6.77 -9.09 -11.07
N GLY A 204 -6.12 -8.14 -10.43
CA GLY A 204 -6.46 -6.73 -10.40
C GLY A 204 -5.21 -5.92 -10.14
N ILE A 205 -5.39 -4.62 -9.87
CA ILE A 205 -4.32 -3.63 -9.74
C ILE A 205 -3.29 -3.69 -10.88
N HIS A 206 -3.72 -3.99 -12.12
CA HIS A 206 -2.79 -4.26 -13.24
C HIS A 206 -1.80 -3.14 -13.55
N GLY A 207 -2.11 -1.89 -13.22
CA GLY A 207 -1.17 -0.78 -13.36
C GLY A 207 -0.05 -0.75 -12.31
N ALA A 208 -0.05 -1.64 -11.33
CA ALA A 208 0.98 -1.77 -10.29
C ALA A 208 1.59 -3.18 -10.37
N PRO A 209 2.43 -3.45 -11.38
CA PRO A 209 2.98 -4.78 -11.59
C PRO A 209 3.85 -5.20 -10.40
N ALA A 210 3.82 -6.50 -10.13
CA ALA A 210 4.69 -7.15 -9.17
C ALA A 210 5.56 -8.17 -9.91
N HIS A 211 6.77 -8.38 -9.41
CA HIS A 211 7.76 -9.21 -10.09
C HIS A 211 8.46 -10.17 -9.14
N GLU A 212 9.01 -11.23 -9.70
CA GLU A 212 10.11 -11.95 -9.09
C GLU A 212 11.43 -11.18 -9.28
N VAL A 213 12.26 -11.15 -8.24
CA VAL A 213 13.60 -10.55 -8.26
C VAL A 213 14.62 -11.58 -7.81
N ALA A 214 15.46 -12.04 -8.74
CA ALA A 214 16.60 -12.89 -8.46
C ALA A 214 17.84 -12.05 -8.14
N LEU A 215 18.60 -12.49 -7.13
CA LEU A 215 19.76 -11.79 -6.60
C LEU A 215 20.96 -12.74 -6.60
N ASP A 216 22.07 -12.29 -7.17
CA ASP A 216 23.43 -12.81 -6.98
C ASP A 216 24.44 -11.65 -7.06
N CYS A 217 24.22 -10.61 -6.25
CA CYS A 217 24.89 -9.32 -6.36
C CYS A 217 25.74 -9.01 -5.13
N PHE A 218 26.78 -8.20 -5.31
CA PHE A 218 27.55 -7.63 -4.23
C PHE A 218 26.90 -6.35 -3.70
N VAL A 219 26.86 -6.18 -2.38
CA VAL A 219 26.31 -5.00 -1.71
C VAL A 219 27.33 -4.49 -0.68
N PRO A 220 27.77 -3.22 -0.76
CA PRO A 220 28.70 -2.65 0.21
C PRO A 220 28.14 -2.67 1.64
N ALA A 221 28.99 -2.83 2.65
CA ALA A 221 28.54 -2.79 4.05
C ALA A 221 27.82 -1.47 4.42
N ALA A 222 28.21 -0.36 3.79
CA ALA A 222 27.57 0.95 3.94
C ALA A 222 26.11 1.00 3.47
N ASN A 223 25.64 0.00 2.71
CA ASN A 223 24.26 -0.11 2.27
C ASN A 223 23.39 -0.99 3.19
N ARG A 224 23.96 -1.59 4.24
CA ARG A 224 23.20 -2.33 5.26
C ARG A 224 22.52 -1.34 6.22
N LEU A 225 21.21 -1.48 6.39
CA LEU A 225 20.42 -0.65 7.28
C LEU A 225 20.51 -1.19 8.72
N GLY A 226 21.21 -0.45 9.57
CA GLY A 226 21.43 -0.81 10.97
C GLY A 226 22.42 -1.96 11.17
N PRO A 227 22.60 -2.44 12.42
CA PRO A 227 23.41 -3.62 12.73
C PRO A 227 22.82 -4.91 12.14
N GLU A 228 23.66 -5.95 11.98
CA GLU A 228 23.16 -7.27 11.59
C GLU A 228 22.06 -7.77 12.54
N GLY A 229 21.08 -8.48 11.98
CA GLY A 229 20.01 -9.08 12.76
C GLY A 229 18.89 -8.13 13.19
N THR A 230 18.99 -6.84 12.87
CA THR A 230 17.96 -5.85 13.19
C THR A 230 16.89 -5.72 12.11
N GLY A 231 17.10 -6.31 10.93
CA GLY A 231 16.23 -6.20 9.77
C GLY A 231 14.79 -6.66 10.02
N PHE A 232 14.58 -7.77 10.74
CA PHE A 232 13.20 -8.22 11.03
C PHE A 232 12.42 -7.19 11.85
N ARG A 233 13.06 -6.55 12.84
CA ARG A 233 12.43 -5.50 13.65
C ARG A 233 12.08 -4.29 12.78
N THR A 234 12.99 -3.90 11.87
CA THR A 234 12.73 -2.83 10.91
C THR A 234 11.53 -3.16 10.03
N ALA A 235 11.49 -4.36 9.44
CA ALA A 235 10.38 -4.81 8.59
C ALA A 235 9.03 -4.77 9.34
N MET A 236 8.98 -5.19 10.60
CA MET A 236 7.72 -5.16 11.37
C MET A 236 7.22 -3.73 11.59
N LYS A 237 8.11 -2.78 11.91
CA LYS A 237 7.73 -1.36 12.07
C LYS A 237 7.27 -0.74 10.75
N VAL A 238 7.95 -1.06 9.65
CA VAL A 238 7.57 -0.64 8.30
C VAL A 238 6.17 -1.16 7.96
N LEU A 239 5.90 -2.44 8.23
CA LEU A 239 4.59 -3.04 7.98
C LEU A 239 3.47 -2.48 8.86
N ASP A 240 3.78 -1.96 10.05
CA ASP A 240 2.77 -1.29 10.87
C ASP A 240 2.30 0.03 10.22
N ASN A 241 3.21 0.79 9.60
CA ASN A 241 2.84 1.97 8.80
C ASN A 241 2.03 1.57 7.57
N SER A 242 2.54 0.62 6.79
CA SER A 242 1.96 0.28 5.48
C SER A 242 0.57 -0.36 5.59
N ARG A 243 0.27 -1.05 6.71
CA ARG A 243 -1.09 -1.52 7.02
C ARG A 243 -2.13 -0.39 7.04
N LEU A 244 -1.74 0.82 7.46
CA LEU A 244 -2.62 1.99 7.37
C LEU A 244 -2.78 2.46 5.92
N ASP A 245 -1.75 2.35 5.09
CA ASP A 245 -1.80 2.67 3.66
C ASP A 245 -2.76 1.73 2.91
N VAL A 246 -2.75 0.44 3.27
CA VAL A 246 -3.72 -0.55 2.78
C VAL A 246 -5.14 -0.25 3.27
N ALA A 247 -5.29 0.17 4.52
CA ALA A 247 -6.59 0.59 5.04
C ALA A 247 -7.12 1.81 4.27
N ALA A 248 -6.29 2.83 4.04
CA ALA A 248 -6.61 4.01 3.23
C ALA A 248 -7.02 3.62 1.80
N THR A 249 -6.27 2.72 1.17
CA THR A 249 -6.60 2.20 -0.17
C THR A 249 -7.97 1.51 -0.18
N SER A 250 -8.27 0.71 0.85
CA SER A 250 -9.57 0.05 1.01
C SER A 250 -10.71 1.06 1.16
N LEU A 251 -10.49 2.13 1.92
CA LEU A 251 -11.46 3.21 2.12
C LEU A 251 -11.76 3.92 0.80
N GLY A 252 -10.74 4.31 0.04
CA GLY A 252 -10.90 4.98 -1.25
C GLY A 252 -11.68 4.16 -2.28
N ILE A 253 -11.35 2.88 -2.44
CA ILE A 253 -12.08 1.96 -3.33
C ILE A 253 -13.55 1.81 -2.90
N ALA A 254 -13.80 1.68 -1.59
CA ALA A 254 -15.16 1.58 -1.06
C ALA A 254 -15.97 2.86 -1.30
N GLU A 255 -15.36 4.04 -1.15
CA GLU A 255 -16.03 5.32 -1.45
C GLU A 255 -16.39 5.40 -2.94
N ALA A 256 -15.49 4.99 -3.84
CA ALA A 256 -15.74 4.95 -5.28
C ALA A 256 -16.90 4.01 -5.64
N ALA A 257 -16.88 2.79 -5.11
CA ALA A 257 -17.91 1.78 -5.37
C ALA A 257 -19.29 2.22 -4.84
N LEU A 258 -19.33 2.77 -3.62
CA LEU A 258 -20.55 3.30 -3.03
C LEU A 258 -21.12 4.47 -3.84
N ALA A 259 -20.27 5.41 -4.29
CA ALA A 259 -20.69 6.52 -5.13
C ALA A 259 -21.32 6.03 -6.45
N CYS A 260 -20.66 5.09 -7.13
CA CYS A 260 -21.21 4.47 -8.35
C CYS A 260 -22.59 3.83 -8.10
N ALA A 261 -22.73 3.08 -7.00
CA ALA A 261 -24.00 2.45 -6.65
C ALA A 261 -25.11 3.46 -6.35
N VAL A 262 -24.80 4.56 -5.66
CA VAL A 262 -25.77 5.62 -5.35
C VAL A 262 -26.26 6.30 -6.62
N ASP A 263 -25.34 6.67 -7.52
CA ASP A 263 -25.69 7.34 -8.78
C ASP A 263 -26.53 6.43 -9.68
N TRP A 264 -26.14 5.16 -9.82
CA TRP A 264 -26.91 4.17 -10.56
C TRP A 264 -28.30 3.96 -9.98
N ALA A 265 -28.41 3.79 -8.66
CA ALA A 265 -29.70 3.51 -8.03
C ALA A 265 -30.69 4.68 -8.13
N ARG A 266 -30.19 5.92 -8.20
CA ARG A 266 -31.02 7.12 -8.41
C ARG A 266 -31.57 7.21 -9.84
N GLN A 267 -30.83 6.72 -10.82
CA GLN A 267 -31.17 6.86 -12.24
C GLN A 267 -31.91 5.64 -12.82
N ARG A 268 -31.46 4.42 -12.47
CA ARG A 268 -32.00 3.18 -13.01
C ARG A 268 -33.41 2.94 -12.48
N GLN A 269 -34.36 2.74 -13.40
CA GLN A 269 -35.75 2.43 -13.07
C GLN A 269 -36.06 0.95 -13.31
N VAL A 270 -36.76 0.32 -12.36
CA VAL A 270 -37.31 -1.04 -12.52
C VAL A 270 -38.70 -1.09 -11.90
N GLY A 271 -39.68 -1.54 -12.71
CA GLY A 271 -41.08 -1.54 -12.30
C GLY A 271 -41.65 -0.14 -12.10
N GLY A 272 -41.24 0.82 -12.95
CA GLY A 272 -41.78 2.18 -12.96
C GLY A 272 -41.22 3.15 -11.92
N GLU A 273 -40.25 2.74 -11.10
CA GLU A 273 -39.61 3.63 -10.11
C GLU A 273 -38.09 3.42 -10.03
N PRO A 274 -37.32 4.42 -9.56
CA PRO A 274 -35.89 4.27 -9.32
C PRO A 274 -35.56 3.15 -8.34
N LEU A 275 -34.42 2.47 -8.55
CA LEU A 275 -33.90 1.45 -7.63
C LEU A 275 -33.74 2.00 -6.21
N ALA A 276 -33.42 3.29 -6.06
CA ALA A 276 -33.30 3.98 -4.77
C ALA A 276 -34.60 4.00 -3.93
N ARG A 277 -35.76 3.69 -4.52
CA ARG A 277 -37.04 3.54 -3.80
C ARG A 277 -37.33 2.12 -3.33
N LYS A 278 -36.57 1.13 -3.80
CA LYS A 278 -36.73 -0.28 -3.41
C LYS A 278 -36.10 -0.50 -2.03
N GLN A 279 -36.92 -0.79 -1.02
CA GLN A 279 -36.47 -0.94 0.37
C GLN A 279 -35.33 -1.95 0.54
N GLY A 280 -35.39 -3.10 -0.14
CA GLY A 280 -34.32 -4.11 -0.08
C GLY A 280 -32.95 -3.57 -0.51
N LEU A 281 -32.91 -2.65 -1.48
CA LEU A 281 -31.66 -2.01 -1.91
C LEU A 281 -31.22 -0.90 -0.94
N GLN A 282 -32.16 -0.18 -0.33
CA GLN A 282 -31.86 0.84 0.69
C GLN A 282 -31.10 0.24 1.89
N TRP A 283 -31.44 -0.98 2.31
CA TRP A 283 -30.70 -1.68 3.36
C TRP A 283 -29.25 -1.96 2.98
N MET A 284 -28.99 -2.37 1.73
CA MET A 284 -27.62 -2.55 1.24
C MET A 284 -26.82 -1.25 1.31
N PHE A 285 -27.42 -0.11 0.96
CA PHE A 285 -26.75 1.20 1.11
C PHE A 285 -26.46 1.56 2.57
N ALA A 286 -27.40 1.27 3.48
CA ALA A 286 -27.20 1.49 4.91
C ALA A 286 -26.04 0.64 5.45
N ASP A 287 -25.97 -0.64 5.07
CA ASP A 287 -24.89 -1.55 5.48
C ASP A 287 -23.53 -1.13 4.91
N MET A 288 -23.47 -0.80 3.62
CA MET A 288 -22.25 -0.32 2.98
C MET A 288 -21.73 0.95 3.68
N ARG A 289 -22.60 1.93 3.92
CA ARG A 289 -22.20 3.20 4.55
C ARG A 289 -21.76 3.01 5.99
N THR A 290 -22.47 2.18 6.76
CA THR A 290 -22.16 1.93 8.17
C THR A 290 -20.80 1.25 8.32
N ARG A 291 -20.53 0.22 7.51
CA ARG A 291 -19.24 -0.47 7.54
C ARG A 291 -18.10 0.44 7.07
N LEU A 292 -18.32 1.24 6.03
CA LEU A 292 -17.34 2.23 5.59
C LEU A 292 -16.99 3.23 6.70
N GLU A 293 -17.98 3.75 7.43
CA GLU A 293 -17.75 4.66 8.55
C GLU A 293 -16.98 3.98 9.70
N ALA A 294 -17.32 2.73 10.04
CA ALA A 294 -16.59 1.97 11.05
C ALA A 294 -15.11 1.75 10.65
N ALA A 295 -14.84 1.48 9.38
CA ALA A 295 -13.47 1.35 8.86
C ALA A 295 -12.69 2.67 8.94
N TRP A 296 -13.34 3.80 8.63
CA TRP A 296 -12.76 5.14 8.79
C TRP A 296 -12.36 5.40 10.24
N LEU A 297 -13.24 5.10 11.21
CA LEU A 297 -12.97 5.33 12.63
C LEU A 297 -11.77 4.50 13.14
N LEU A 298 -11.69 3.21 12.79
CA LEU A 298 -10.55 2.36 13.16
C LEU A 298 -9.23 2.86 12.55
N THR A 299 -9.27 3.29 11.29
CA THR A 299 -8.08 3.80 10.59
C THR A 299 -7.60 5.13 11.18
N LEU A 300 -8.51 6.06 11.43
CA LEU A 300 -8.18 7.35 12.03
C LEU A 300 -7.70 7.22 13.47
N GLN A 301 -8.24 6.27 14.24
CA GLN A 301 -7.72 5.97 15.57
C GLN A 301 -6.26 5.54 15.50
N ALA A 302 -5.90 4.62 14.61
CA ALA A 302 -4.52 4.17 14.44
C ALA A 302 -3.60 5.29 13.97
N ALA A 303 -4.07 6.14 13.04
CA ALA A 303 -3.34 7.32 12.57
C ALA A 303 -3.07 8.33 13.71
N ALA A 304 -4.05 8.55 14.59
CA ALA A 304 -3.88 9.41 15.77
C ALA A 304 -2.80 8.88 16.72
N ARG A 305 -2.80 7.57 17.02
CA ARG A 305 -1.75 6.95 17.84
C ARG A 305 -0.37 7.09 17.21
N ARG A 306 -0.27 6.89 15.89
CA ARG A 306 0.97 7.10 15.13
C ARG A 306 1.47 8.55 15.25
N ARG A 307 0.58 9.53 15.11
CA ARG A 307 0.90 10.96 15.25
C ARG A 307 1.46 11.27 16.64
N ASP A 308 0.86 10.68 17.67
CA ASP A 308 1.20 10.95 19.07
C ASP A 308 2.43 10.14 19.53
N GLY A 309 3.05 9.36 18.63
CA GLY A 309 4.24 8.55 18.91
C GLY A 309 3.96 7.30 19.76
N GLU A 310 2.70 6.94 19.91
CA GLU A 310 2.29 5.78 20.69
C GLU A 310 2.44 4.46 19.91
N PRO A 311 2.64 3.32 20.59
CA PRO A 311 2.53 2.02 19.95
C PRO A 311 1.16 1.83 19.29
N PHE A 312 1.13 1.50 18.00
CA PHE A 312 -0.10 1.40 17.21
C PHE A 312 -0.21 0.11 16.38
N THR A 313 0.67 -0.87 16.60
CA THR A 313 0.71 -2.17 15.90
C THR A 313 -0.64 -2.90 15.91
N GLU A 314 -1.30 -2.95 17.06
CA GLU A 314 -2.62 -3.55 17.21
C GLU A 314 -3.67 -2.77 16.40
N GLN A 315 -3.73 -1.45 16.56
CA GLN A 315 -4.70 -0.59 15.90
C GLN A 315 -4.53 -0.58 14.38
N ALA A 316 -3.29 -0.60 13.88
CA ALA A 316 -3.00 -0.74 12.45
C ALA A 316 -3.50 -2.10 11.91
N SER A 317 -3.33 -3.17 12.69
CA SER A 317 -3.80 -4.51 12.30
C SER A 317 -5.33 -4.57 12.28
N MET A 318 -6.01 -3.96 13.27
CA MET A 318 -7.47 -3.83 13.30
C MET A 318 -8.00 -3.00 12.12
N ALA A 319 -7.39 -1.85 11.85
CA ALA A 319 -7.75 -0.98 10.74
C ALA A 319 -7.63 -1.71 9.40
N LYS A 320 -6.48 -2.32 9.12
CA LYS A 320 -6.24 -3.06 7.88
C LYS A 320 -7.19 -4.24 7.72
N LEU A 321 -7.36 -5.04 8.79
CA LEU A 321 -8.27 -6.19 8.76
C LEU A 321 -9.69 -5.76 8.43
N TYR A 322 -10.24 -4.81 9.19
CA TYR A 322 -11.63 -4.41 9.02
C TYR A 322 -11.86 -3.70 7.69
N ALA A 323 -10.98 -2.77 7.31
CA ALA A 323 -11.11 -2.02 6.06
C ALA A 323 -11.03 -2.95 4.83
N SER A 324 -10.10 -3.91 4.81
CA SER A 324 -9.93 -4.83 3.67
C SER A 324 -11.09 -5.85 3.53
N GLU A 325 -11.74 -6.26 4.62
CA GLU A 325 -12.96 -7.08 4.56
C GLU A 325 -14.18 -6.22 4.16
N MET A 326 -14.27 -5.00 4.70
CA MET A 326 -15.32 -4.03 4.40
C MET A 326 -15.36 -3.69 2.91
N VAL A 327 -14.22 -3.36 2.30
CA VAL A 327 -14.17 -2.99 0.88
C VAL A 327 -14.60 -4.16 -0.01
N GLY A 328 -14.29 -5.41 0.37
CA GLY A 328 -14.81 -6.59 -0.32
C GLY A 328 -16.33 -6.66 -0.29
N PHE A 329 -16.94 -6.37 0.86
CA PHE A 329 -18.40 -6.31 0.99
C PHE A 329 -19.02 -5.15 0.18
N VAL A 330 -18.44 -3.95 0.25
CA VAL A 330 -18.97 -2.75 -0.42
C VAL A 330 -18.89 -2.90 -1.94
N THR A 331 -17.76 -3.39 -2.46
CA THR A 331 -17.59 -3.58 -3.90
C THR A 331 -18.52 -4.67 -4.46
N ASP A 332 -18.68 -5.78 -3.74
CA ASP A 332 -19.62 -6.85 -4.10
C ASP A 332 -21.09 -6.36 -4.10
N ALA A 333 -21.51 -5.67 -3.03
CA ALA A 333 -22.85 -5.10 -2.94
C ALA A 333 -23.11 -4.04 -4.03
N ALA A 334 -22.13 -3.19 -4.32
CA ALA A 334 -22.22 -2.21 -5.40
C ALA A 334 -22.40 -2.88 -6.77
N LEU A 335 -21.64 -3.96 -7.04
CA LEU A 335 -21.78 -4.75 -8.27
C LEU A 335 -23.17 -5.37 -8.36
N GLN A 336 -23.65 -5.97 -7.28
CA GLN A 336 -24.98 -6.59 -7.20
C GLN A 336 -26.11 -5.57 -7.47
N ILE A 337 -26.00 -4.33 -6.98
CA ILE A 337 -26.96 -3.25 -7.24
C ILE A 337 -27.02 -2.86 -8.73
N HIS A 338 -25.91 -2.99 -9.45
CA HIS A 338 -25.88 -2.77 -10.90
C HIS A 338 -26.37 -3.97 -11.72
N GLY A 339 -26.49 -5.14 -11.10
CA GLY A 339 -26.88 -6.38 -11.76
C GLY A 339 -25.93 -6.70 -12.91
N GLY A 340 -26.48 -7.12 -14.06
CA GLY A 340 -25.68 -7.49 -15.23
C GLY A 340 -24.73 -6.39 -15.74
N TYR A 341 -25.08 -5.11 -15.57
CA TYR A 341 -24.23 -3.99 -16.00
C TYR A 341 -22.95 -3.89 -15.17
N GLY A 342 -23.03 -4.16 -13.87
CA GLY A 342 -21.88 -4.15 -12.96
C GLY A 342 -20.85 -5.23 -13.26
N PHE A 343 -21.25 -6.27 -14.00
CA PHE A 343 -20.38 -7.35 -14.45
C PHE A 343 -19.67 -7.06 -15.78
N THR A 344 -20.00 -5.94 -16.43
CA THR A 344 -19.34 -5.51 -17.67
C THR A 344 -18.13 -4.64 -17.39
N ARG A 345 -17.16 -4.62 -18.31
CA ARG A 345 -16.01 -3.72 -18.26
C ARG A 345 -16.31 -2.30 -18.75
N GLU A 346 -17.58 -2.00 -19.06
CA GLU A 346 -18.02 -0.64 -19.41
C GLU A 346 -18.18 0.24 -18.17
N MET A 347 -18.30 -0.38 -16.99
CA MET A 347 -18.40 0.30 -15.70
C MET A 347 -17.18 -0.02 -14.84
N PRO A 348 -16.79 0.90 -13.93
CA PRO A 348 -15.59 0.71 -13.11
C PRO A 348 -15.73 -0.41 -12.06
N LEU A 349 -16.94 -0.90 -11.78
CA LEU A 349 -17.20 -1.77 -10.64
C LEU A 349 -16.49 -3.12 -10.69
N GLU A 350 -16.45 -3.79 -11.84
CA GLU A 350 -15.77 -5.08 -11.96
C GLU A 350 -14.27 -4.94 -11.63
N ARG A 351 -13.66 -3.83 -12.07
CA ARG A 351 -12.28 -3.47 -11.74
C ARG A 351 -12.11 -3.20 -10.24
N LEU A 352 -13.00 -2.42 -9.62
CA LEU A 352 -12.94 -2.16 -8.18
C LEU A 352 -13.06 -3.45 -7.35
N VAL A 353 -13.88 -4.42 -7.77
CA VAL A 353 -13.97 -5.74 -7.12
C VAL A 353 -12.66 -6.52 -7.24
N ARG A 354 -12.05 -6.54 -8.43
CA ARG A 354 -10.74 -7.18 -8.66
C ARG A 354 -9.64 -6.53 -7.82
N ASP A 355 -9.56 -5.19 -7.86
CA ASP A 355 -8.59 -4.39 -7.13
C ASP A 355 -8.73 -4.56 -5.61
N ALA A 356 -9.97 -4.64 -5.08
CA ALA A 356 -10.22 -4.84 -3.66
C ALA A 356 -9.74 -6.21 -3.13
N ARG A 357 -9.63 -7.23 -4.00
CA ARG A 357 -9.37 -8.60 -3.56
C ARG A 357 -7.97 -8.76 -2.93
N ILE A 358 -6.97 -8.09 -3.47
CA ILE A 358 -5.57 -8.19 -3.02
C ILE A 358 -5.36 -7.59 -1.63
N LEU A 359 -6.20 -6.65 -1.21
CA LEU A 359 -6.07 -5.93 0.06
C LEU A 359 -6.21 -6.85 1.29
N ARG A 360 -6.86 -8.00 1.14
CA ARG A 360 -6.96 -9.04 2.18
C ARG A 360 -5.74 -9.96 2.26
N ILE A 361 -4.78 -9.82 1.33
CA ILE A 361 -3.68 -10.76 1.11
C ILE A 361 -2.33 -10.10 1.42
N TYR A 362 -1.99 -9.02 0.71
CA TYR A 362 -0.67 -8.41 0.82
C TYR A 362 -0.48 -7.66 2.14
N GLU A 363 0.79 -7.38 2.47
CA GLU A 363 1.20 -6.70 3.72
C GLU A 363 0.67 -7.40 4.99
N GLY A 364 0.59 -8.73 4.91
CA GLY A 364 0.02 -9.62 5.91
C GLY A 364 -1.45 -9.88 5.63
N SER A 365 -1.80 -11.16 5.40
CA SER A 365 -3.18 -11.56 5.15
C SER A 365 -4.11 -11.21 6.32
N SER A 366 -5.42 -11.22 6.09
CA SER A 366 -6.42 -11.05 7.16
C SER A 366 -6.15 -11.97 8.37
N GLU A 367 -5.67 -13.19 8.16
CA GLU A 367 -5.34 -14.16 9.21
C GLU A 367 -4.11 -13.75 10.01
N ILE A 368 -3.11 -13.16 9.35
CA ILE A 368 -1.95 -12.58 10.04
C ILE A 368 -2.37 -11.38 10.88
N GLN A 369 -3.26 -10.52 10.37
CA GLN A 369 -3.80 -9.41 11.17
C GLN A 369 -4.55 -9.94 12.40
N ARG A 370 -5.39 -10.97 12.24
CA ARG A 370 -6.07 -11.63 13.37
C ARG A 370 -5.07 -12.22 14.37
N THR A 371 -3.95 -12.76 13.90
CA THR A 371 -2.88 -13.29 14.77
C THR A 371 -2.23 -12.16 15.59
N VAL A 372 -1.95 -11.01 14.98
CA VAL A 372 -1.38 -9.84 15.68
C VAL A 372 -2.35 -9.33 16.73
N ILE A 373 -3.63 -9.17 16.38
CA ILE A 373 -4.68 -8.73 17.31
C ILE A 373 -4.85 -9.74 18.46
N ALA A 374 -4.93 -11.03 18.16
CA ALA A 374 -5.09 -12.07 19.19
C ALA A 374 -3.92 -12.08 20.18
N ARG A 375 -2.68 -11.85 19.70
CA ARG A 375 -1.50 -11.70 20.56
C ARG A 375 -1.57 -10.47 21.45
N ALA A 376 -2.09 -9.35 20.97
CA ALA A 376 -2.25 -8.15 21.79
C ALA A 376 -3.33 -8.33 22.89
N VAL A 377 -4.39 -9.09 22.60
CA VAL A 377 -5.50 -9.34 23.54
C VAL A 377 -5.15 -10.40 24.60
N LEU A 378 -4.43 -11.46 24.21
CA LEU A 378 -4.16 -12.62 25.07
C LEU A 378 -2.76 -12.60 25.71
N GLY A 379 -1.88 -11.74 25.23
CA GLY A 379 -0.44 -11.71 25.55
C GLY A 379 -0.07 -10.84 26.73
#